data_AF-A0A937WQT9-F1
#
_entry.id   AF-A0A937WQT9-F1
#
_cell.length_a   1.000
_cell.length_b   1.000
_cell.length_c   1.000
_cell.angle_alpha   90.00
_cell.angle_beta   90.00
_cell.angle_gamma   90.00
#
_symmetry.space_group_name_H-M   'P 1'
#
loop_
_entity.id
_entity.type
_entity.pdbx_description
1 polymer ?
#
loop_
_entity_poly.entity_id
_entity_poly.type
_entity_poly.pdbx_seq_one_letter_code
_entity_poly.pdbx_strand_id
1 'polypeptide(L)'
;MPRTVTEWFMAVLGGAAIFCFATGMSWMILIALGLVVLIVFIGIASYREVPSKPSPMVAMPDILEYRYPVILREGPVFLAPYIEDMRQEKIEPIKVPFAIDDVRTSLKSDDGALVPGGSVIVEGLLVMKPDYDEAQRFRLFLDNGGREEVAVRALALLAKEIRDKGTEMTWEEIAFAKYVFTAKLIAMLTGLTPPYTSDKEILKEFTDSALESGQADIKQLGVSIVNLDITGIRPEGKLKKFADSAVGEHLQRVAEKADMETVNELIWMQIHSMGYTKETFNALPKGERDDLREKARRQVNVGRGQANETTIQSSGGGANPIPVVNVAAAAGSKPHGSNKPSNEEHSDEEGT
;
A
#
# COMPACT_ATOMS: atom_id res chain seq x y z
N MET A 1 11.60 -34.80 24.90
CA MET A 1 10.59 -34.92 25.98
C MET A 1 11.20 -35.70 27.14
N PRO A 2 11.24 -35.14 28.34
CA PRO A 2 11.91 -35.78 29.47
C PRO A 2 11.08 -36.97 29.97
N ARG A 3 11.72 -38.14 30.10
CA ARG A 3 11.14 -39.39 30.65
C ARG A 3 10.69 -39.29 32.11
N THR A 4 10.88 -38.14 32.76
CA THR A 4 10.74 -37.99 34.21
C THR A 4 9.30 -37.80 34.68
N VAL A 5 8.41 -37.18 33.91
CA VAL A 5 7.06 -36.84 34.40
C VAL A 5 6.16 -38.07 34.51
N THR A 6 6.20 -38.95 33.51
CA THR A 6 5.40 -40.18 33.47
C THR A 6 5.82 -41.19 34.54
N GLU A 7 7.13 -41.34 34.79
CA GLU A 7 7.65 -42.22 35.84
C GLU A 7 7.28 -41.73 37.25
N TRP A 8 7.42 -40.42 37.51
CA TRP A 8 6.98 -39.82 38.77
C TRP A 8 5.48 -39.98 39.01
N PHE A 9 4.66 -39.80 37.97
CA PHE A 9 3.21 -39.94 38.07
C PHE A 9 2.77 -41.38 38.41
N MET A 10 3.40 -42.38 37.77
CA MET A 10 3.13 -43.79 38.07
C MET A 10 3.57 -44.18 39.48
N ALA A 11 4.69 -43.63 39.97
CA ALA A 11 5.15 -43.85 41.34
C ALA A 11 4.18 -43.26 42.39
N VAL A 12 3.66 -42.06 42.16
CA VAL A 12 2.67 -41.41 43.05
C VAL A 12 1.35 -42.18 43.07
N LEU A 13 0.86 -42.63 41.90
CA LEU A 13 -0.33 -43.48 41.81
C LEU A 13 -0.15 -44.82 42.52
N GLY A 14 1.01 -45.47 42.35
CA GLY A 14 1.33 -46.72 43.03
C GLY A 14 1.38 -46.55 44.55
N GLY A 15 2.01 -45.48 45.05
CA GLY A 15 2.08 -45.17 46.48
C GLY A 15 0.70 -44.87 47.09
N ALA A 16 -0.15 -44.11 46.40
CA ALA A 16 -1.50 -43.79 46.84
C ALA A 16 -2.39 -45.04 46.92
N ALA A 17 -2.29 -45.95 45.94
CA ALA A 17 -3.04 -47.20 45.93
C ALA A 17 -2.69 -48.10 47.12
N ILE A 18 -1.39 -48.22 47.45
CA ILE A 18 -0.92 -49.00 48.60
C ILE A 18 -1.40 -48.38 49.92
N PHE A 19 -1.32 -47.05 50.06
CA PHE A 19 -1.76 -46.35 51.27
C PHE A 19 -3.27 -46.52 51.51
N CYS A 20 -4.11 -46.36 50.48
CA CYS A 20 -5.55 -46.52 50.63
C CYS A 20 -5.98 -47.96 50.94
N PHE A 21 -5.26 -48.96 50.42
CA PHE A 21 -5.50 -50.36 50.76
C PHE A 21 -5.18 -50.64 52.25
N ALA A 22 -4.13 -50.00 52.77
CA ALA A 22 -3.72 -50.14 54.17
C ALA A 22 -4.67 -49.44 55.16
N THR A 23 -5.30 -48.33 54.78
CA THR A 23 -6.18 -47.56 55.68
C THR A 23 -7.65 -47.99 55.64
N GLY A 24 -8.02 -48.99 54.85
CA GLY A 24 -9.42 -49.45 54.72
C GLY A 24 -10.35 -48.38 54.14
N MET A 25 -9.79 -47.41 53.41
CA MET A 25 -10.59 -46.38 52.75
C MET A 25 -11.49 -47.03 51.70
N SER A 26 -12.77 -46.66 51.71
CA SER A 26 -13.75 -47.11 50.72
C SER A 26 -13.22 -46.88 49.30
N TRP A 27 -13.34 -47.90 48.45
CA TRP A 27 -13.00 -47.88 47.03
C TRP A 27 -13.59 -46.67 46.27
N MET A 28 -14.69 -46.11 46.76
CA MET A 28 -15.29 -44.87 46.23
C MET A 28 -14.35 -43.65 46.31
N ILE A 29 -13.57 -43.54 47.40
CA ILE A 29 -12.61 -42.44 47.59
C ILE A 29 -11.47 -42.59 46.59
N LEU A 30 -10.99 -43.82 46.37
CA LEU A 30 -9.96 -44.12 45.37
C LEU A 30 -10.41 -43.77 43.95
N ILE A 31 -11.66 -44.07 43.58
CA ILE A 31 -12.22 -43.69 42.28
C ILE A 31 -12.29 -42.17 42.14
N ALA A 32 -12.78 -41.47 43.17
CA ALA A 32 -12.87 -40.00 43.15
C ALA A 32 -11.49 -39.35 43.02
N LEU A 33 -10.49 -39.84 43.78
CA LEU A 33 -9.11 -39.35 43.71
C LEU A 33 -8.48 -39.65 42.35
N GLY A 34 -8.70 -40.85 41.81
CA GLY A 34 -8.28 -41.23 40.46
C GLY A 34 -8.88 -40.33 39.38
N LEU A 35 -10.16 -39.96 39.50
CA LEU A 35 -10.83 -39.04 38.58
C LEU A 35 -10.25 -37.63 38.67
N VAL A 36 -10.00 -37.10 39.88
CA VAL A 36 -9.37 -35.78 40.06
C VAL A 36 -7.96 -35.78 39.45
N VAL A 37 -7.17 -36.82 39.73
CA VAL A 37 -5.82 -36.99 39.18
C VAL A 37 -5.85 -37.11 37.65
N LEU A 38 -6.82 -37.82 37.09
CA LEU A 38 -7.03 -37.92 35.64
C LEU A 38 -7.39 -36.56 35.03
N ILE A 39 -8.30 -35.79 35.64
CA ILE A 39 -8.68 -34.45 35.15
C ILE A 39 -7.49 -33.50 35.19
N VAL A 40 -6.72 -33.50 36.29
CA VAL A 40 -5.51 -32.70 36.43
C VAL A 40 -4.45 -33.14 35.41
N PHE A 41 -4.27 -34.44 35.21
CA PHE A 41 -3.33 -34.97 34.22
C PHE A 41 -3.75 -34.64 32.80
N ILE A 42 -5.03 -34.75 32.45
CA ILE A 42 -5.54 -34.28 31.14
C ILE A 42 -5.29 -32.79 31.00
N GLY A 43 -5.51 -31.99 32.04
CA GLY A 43 -5.20 -30.55 32.05
C GLY A 43 -3.73 -30.23 31.80
N ILE A 44 -2.82 -30.94 32.47
CA ILE A 44 -1.35 -30.77 32.34
C ILE A 44 -0.82 -31.38 31.03
N ALA A 45 -1.34 -32.51 30.57
CA ALA A 45 -0.98 -33.10 29.29
C ALA A 45 -1.50 -32.25 28.12
N SER A 46 -2.63 -31.56 28.35
CA SER A 46 -3.16 -30.50 27.49
C SER A 46 -2.45 -29.15 27.72
N TYR A 47 -1.31 -29.12 28.40
CA TYR A 47 -0.52 -27.91 28.53
C TYR A 47 0.31 -27.73 27.26
N ARG A 48 -0.11 -26.80 26.41
CA ARG A 48 0.73 -26.31 25.30
C ARG A 48 1.11 -24.86 25.58
N GLU A 49 2.41 -24.59 25.54
CA GLU A 49 2.91 -23.23 25.52
C GLU A 49 2.62 -22.61 24.14
N VAL A 50 1.85 -21.52 24.13
CA VAL A 50 1.71 -20.69 22.93
C VAL A 50 3.06 -19.99 22.73
N PRO A 51 3.75 -20.18 21.60
CA PRO A 51 5.08 -19.61 21.40
C PRO A 51 5.03 -18.07 21.47
N SER A 52 5.95 -17.49 22.22
CA SER A 52 6.18 -16.04 22.34
C SER A 52 6.77 -15.46 21.05
N LYS A 53 5.97 -15.46 19.97
CA LYS A 53 6.30 -14.70 18.77
C LYS A 53 5.71 -13.30 18.88
N PRO A 54 6.40 -12.28 18.34
CA PRO A 54 6.14 -10.86 18.64
C PRO A 54 4.81 -10.30 18.10
N SER A 55 3.96 -11.13 17.50
CA SER A 55 2.67 -10.73 16.93
C SER A 55 1.55 -11.46 17.67
N PRO A 56 0.54 -10.76 18.23
CA PRO A 56 -0.61 -11.40 18.83
C PRO A 56 -1.26 -12.34 17.80
N MET A 57 -1.48 -13.60 18.18
CA MET A 57 -2.19 -14.57 17.36
C MET A 57 -3.67 -14.54 17.73
N VAL A 58 -4.55 -14.52 16.73
CA VAL A 58 -5.97 -14.79 16.95
C VAL A 58 -6.22 -16.21 16.53
N ALA A 59 -6.80 -16.99 17.45
CA ALA A 59 -7.33 -18.30 17.15
C ALA A 59 -8.85 -18.24 17.18
N MET A 60 -9.48 -19.01 16.30
CA MET A 60 -10.92 -19.16 16.30
C MET A 60 -11.27 -20.62 16.60
N PRO A 61 -11.43 -21.00 17.89
CA PRO A 61 -11.94 -22.32 18.25
C PRO A 61 -13.30 -22.58 17.62
N ASP A 62 -13.48 -23.78 17.09
CA ASP A 62 -14.80 -24.31 16.72
C ASP A 62 -15.30 -25.17 17.89
N ILE A 63 -16.14 -24.60 18.75
CA ILE A 63 -16.74 -25.31 19.89
C ILE A 63 -18.24 -25.34 19.67
N LEU A 64 -18.80 -26.53 19.43
CA LEU A 64 -20.25 -26.75 19.31
C LEU A 64 -20.88 -25.84 18.23
N GLU A 65 -20.22 -25.68 17.07
CA GLU A 65 -20.62 -24.80 15.96
C GLU A 65 -20.56 -23.28 16.26
N TYR A 66 -20.22 -22.90 17.50
CA TYR A 66 -19.96 -21.52 17.88
C TYR A 66 -18.47 -21.21 17.72
N ARG A 67 -18.20 -20.18 16.92
CA ARG A 67 -16.86 -19.68 16.64
C ARG A 67 -16.67 -18.31 17.30
N TYR A 68 -15.82 -18.25 18.31
CA TYR A 68 -15.45 -17.00 18.98
C TYR A 68 -13.98 -16.68 18.69
N PRO A 69 -13.61 -15.46 18.29
CA PRO A 69 -12.21 -15.07 18.19
C PRO A 69 -11.64 -15.02 19.62
N VAL A 70 -10.60 -15.80 19.86
CA VAL A 70 -9.85 -15.77 21.10
C VAL A 70 -8.49 -15.20 20.77
N ILE A 71 -8.20 -14.02 21.31
CA ILE A 71 -6.86 -13.46 21.28
C ILE A 71 -6.00 -14.35 22.17
N LEU A 72 -5.09 -15.11 21.57
CA LEU A 72 -4.14 -15.92 22.31
C LEU A 72 -3.11 -14.96 22.93
N ARG A 73 -3.34 -14.61 24.20
CA ARG A 73 -2.33 -13.94 25.02
C ARG A 73 -1.28 -14.96 25.44
N GLU A 74 -0.05 -14.48 25.60
CA GLU A 74 1.06 -15.27 26.14
C GLU A 74 0.64 -15.90 27.48
N GLY A 75 0.82 -17.22 27.61
CA GLY A 75 0.53 -17.93 28.84
C GLY A 75 -0.08 -19.31 28.64
N PRO A 76 -0.33 -20.02 29.75
CA PRO A 76 -0.89 -21.36 29.72
C PRO A 76 -2.37 -21.34 29.35
N VAL A 77 -2.72 -21.95 28.21
CA VAL A 77 -4.12 -22.11 27.77
C VAL A 77 -4.56 -23.54 28.03
N PHE A 78 -5.54 -23.71 28.93
CA PHE A 78 -6.03 -25.02 29.41
C PHE A 78 -6.98 -25.76 28.43
N LEU A 79 -7.05 -25.34 27.16
CA LEU A 79 -8.02 -25.81 26.15
C LEU A 79 -7.41 -26.70 25.04
N ALA A 80 -6.25 -27.32 25.26
CA ALA A 80 -5.45 -27.86 24.17
C ALA A 80 -6.00 -28.99 23.28
N PRO A 81 -6.94 -29.88 23.67
CA PRO A 81 -7.49 -30.82 22.68
C PRO A 81 -8.27 -30.10 21.57
N TYR A 82 -8.74 -28.86 21.79
CA TYR A 82 -9.40 -28.05 20.77
C TYR A 82 -8.45 -27.11 20.01
N ILE A 83 -7.17 -27.03 20.41
CA ILE A 83 -6.19 -26.11 19.79
C ILE A 83 -5.67 -26.66 18.45
N GLU A 84 -5.67 -27.99 18.24
CA GLU A 84 -5.18 -28.58 16.98
C GLU A 84 -6.03 -28.22 15.77
N ASP A 85 -7.33 -28.00 15.96
CA ASP A 85 -8.27 -27.55 14.92
C ASP A 85 -8.40 -26.01 14.86
N MET A 86 -7.65 -25.27 15.68
CA MET A 86 -7.67 -23.81 15.62
C MET A 86 -6.86 -23.32 14.43
N ARG A 87 -7.53 -22.66 13.47
CA ARG A 87 -6.85 -21.82 12.49
C ARG A 87 -6.25 -20.63 13.23
N GLN A 88 -4.91 -20.60 13.27
CA GLN A 88 -4.15 -19.49 13.81
C GLN A 88 -3.75 -18.58 12.67
N GLU A 89 -4.08 -17.30 12.79
CA GLU A 89 -3.62 -16.29 11.84
C GLU A 89 -2.90 -15.14 12.52
N LYS A 90 -1.90 -14.62 11.81
CA LYS A 90 -1.12 -13.48 12.29
C LYS A 90 -1.87 -12.19 12.04
N ILE A 91 -1.99 -11.35 13.07
CA ILE A 91 -2.51 -9.99 12.95
C ILE A 91 -1.41 -9.05 12.43
N GLU A 92 -0.87 -9.33 11.25
CA GLU A 92 0.08 -8.44 10.59
C GLU A 92 -0.62 -7.81 9.38
N PRO A 93 -0.44 -6.49 9.13
CA PRO A 93 -0.95 -5.86 7.93
C PRO A 93 -0.49 -6.59 6.67
N ILE A 94 -1.44 -6.91 5.80
CA ILE A 94 -1.23 -7.54 4.50
C ILE A 94 -0.95 -6.42 3.51
N LYS A 95 0.30 -6.36 3.03
CA LYS A 95 0.74 -5.41 2.02
C LYS A 95 0.68 -6.09 0.66
N VAL A 96 -0.21 -5.62 -0.21
CA VAL A 96 -0.45 -6.21 -1.52
C VAL A 96 -0.12 -5.16 -2.60
N PRO A 97 1.09 -5.20 -3.17
CA PRO A 97 1.39 -4.39 -4.33
C PRO A 97 0.53 -4.87 -5.50
N PHE A 98 0.03 -3.95 -6.31
CA PHE A 98 -0.78 -4.27 -7.46
C PHE A 98 -0.39 -3.45 -8.69
N ALA A 99 -0.58 -4.07 -9.85
CA ALA A 99 -0.56 -3.43 -11.15
C ALA A 99 -1.79 -3.92 -11.90
N ILE A 100 -2.67 -3.01 -12.26
CA ILE A 100 -3.92 -3.32 -12.97
C ILE A 100 -3.77 -2.79 -14.39
N ASP A 101 -3.69 -3.73 -15.32
CA ASP A 101 -3.61 -3.46 -16.74
C ASP A 101 -5.00 -3.31 -17.38
N ASP A 102 -5.02 -2.74 -18.58
CA ASP A 102 -6.22 -2.48 -19.40
C ASP A 102 -7.28 -1.62 -18.67
N VAL A 103 -6.84 -0.59 -17.94
CA VAL A 103 -7.75 0.41 -17.40
C VAL A 103 -8.10 1.38 -18.53
N ARG A 104 -9.26 1.16 -19.13
CA ARG A 104 -9.73 1.98 -20.25
C ARG A 104 -10.10 3.36 -19.75
N THR A 105 -9.55 4.39 -20.38
CA THR A 105 -9.83 5.78 -20.06
C THR A 105 -10.72 6.42 -21.10
N SER A 106 -11.40 7.50 -20.72
CA SER A 106 -12.10 8.36 -21.65
C SER A 106 -11.20 9.47 -22.19
N LEU A 107 -11.62 10.09 -23.29
CA LEU A 107 -11.08 11.32 -23.84
C LEU A 107 -12.25 12.28 -23.97
N LYS A 108 -12.08 13.52 -23.52
CA LYS A 108 -13.08 14.57 -23.73
C LYS A 108 -12.96 15.08 -25.16
N SER A 109 -14.02 14.90 -25.95
CA SER A 109 -14.17 15.56 -27.25
C SER A 109 -14.41 17.06 -27.05
N ASP A 110 -14.20 17.86 -28.10
CA ASP A 110 -14.47 19.31 -28.09
C ASP A 110 -15.93 19.62 -27.74
N ASP A 111 -16.86 18.72 -28.08
CA ASP A 111 -18.29 18.80 -27.74
C ASP A 111 -18.60 18.39 -26.28
N GLY A 112 -17.58 18.07 -25.48
CA GLY A 112 -17.72 17.59 -24.10
C GLY A 112 -18.15 16.12 -23.95
N ALA A 113 -18.41 15.42 -25.06
CA ALA A 113 -18.72 13.99 -25.05
C ALA A 113 -17.48 13.15 -24.71
N LEU A 114 -17.66 12.07 -23.93
CA LEU A 114 -16.60 11.12 -23.59
C LEU A 114 -16.47 10.07 -24.70
N VAL A 115 -15.29 9.98 -25.29
CA VAL A 115 -14.92 9.02 -26.34
C VAL A 115 -13.83 8.08 -25.78
N PRO A 116 -13.70 6.81 -26.23
CA PRO A 116 -12.62 5.94 -25.75
C PRO A 116 -11.22 6.55 -25.96
N GLY A 117 -10.48 6.80 -24.87
CA GLY A 117 -9.21 7.54 -24.85
C GLY A 117 -7.95 6.70 -24.82
N GLY A 118 -8.04 5.39 -24.57
CA GLY A 118 -6.91 4.47 -24.53
C GLY A 118 -6.92 3.60 -23.27
N SER A 119 -5.81 2.92 -22.99
CA SER A 119 -5.61 2.15 -21.75
C SER A 119 -4.44 2.70 -20.95
N VAL A 120 -4.54 2.59 -19.64
CA VAL A 120 -3.47 2.87 -18.69
C VAL A 120 -3.23 1.67 -17.77
N ILE A 121 -2.01 1.54 -17.27
CA ILE A 121 -1.66 0.67 -16.15
C ILE A 121 -1.73 1.50 -14.88
N VAL A 122 -2.46 1.02 -13.87
CA VAL A 122 -2.51 1.64 -12.54
C VAL A 122 -1.72 0.78 -11.56
N GLU A 123 -0.67 1.35 -10.98
CA GLU A 123 0.22 0.70 -10.02
C GLU A 123 0.01 1.29 -8.62
N GLY A 124 -0.09 0.44 -7.61
CA GLY A 124 -0.32 0.89 -6.24
C GLY A 124 0.00 -0.15 -5.17
N LEU A 125 -0.30 0.24 -3.93
CA LEU A 125 -0.16 -0.58 -2.74
C LEU A 125 -1.47 -0.57 -1.97
N LEU A 126 -2.08 -1.74 -1.83
CA LEU A 126 -3.21 -1.97 -0.94
C LEU A 126 -2.67 -2.54 0.37
N VAL A 127 -2.93 -1.88 1.49
CA VAL A 127 -2.64 -2.37 2.84
C VAL A 127 -3.95 -2.66 3.53
N MET A 128 -4.15 -3.90 3.93
CA MET A 128 -5.35 -4.34 4.64
C MET A 128 -4.97 -5.14 5.89
N LYS A 129 -5.89 -5.24 6.85
CA LYS A 129 -5.74 -6.09 8.03
C LYS A 129 -7.01 -6.92 8.21
N PRO A 130 -6.93 -8.17 8.68
CA PRO A 130 -8.13 -8.90 9.11
C PRO A 130 -8.80 -8.11 10.24
N ASP A 131 -10.13 -7.98 10.16
CA ASP A 131 -10.90 -7.36 11.23
C ASP A 131 -11.15 -8.41 12.32
N TYR A 132 -10.45 -8.25 13.44
CA TYR A 132 -10.56 -9.11 14.62
C TYR A 132 -11.44 -8.50 15.72
N ASP A 133 -11.86 -7.24 15.58
CA ASP A 133 -12.72 -6.56 16.56
C ASP A 133 -14.15 -7.11 16.44
N GLU A 134 -14.57 -7.50 15.23
CA GLU A 134 -15.82 -8.19 14.96
C GLU A 134 -15.62 -9.69 14.66
N ALA A 135 -16.05 -10.54 15.59
CA ALA A 135 -15.99 -12.02 15.46
C ALA A 135 -16.53 -12.56 14.13
N GLN A 136 -17.64 -12.01 13.64
CA GLN A 136 -18.25 -12.43 12.38
C GLN A 136 -17.37 -12.07 11.17
N ARG A 137 -16.68 -10.93 11.22
CA ARG A 137 -15.80 -10.49 10.14
C ARG A 137 -14.50 -11.28 10.11
N PHE A 138 -13.92 -11.56 11.27
CA PHE A 138 -12.76 -12.46 11.33
C PHE A 138 -13.10 -13.86 10.82
N ARG A 139 -14.30 -14.37 11.12
CA ARG A 139 -14.80 -15.63 10.57
C ARG A 139 -14.84 -15.60 9.05
N LEU A 140 -15.42 -14.54 8.47
CA LEU A 140 -15.47 -14.38 7.02
C LEU A 140 -14.08 -14.38 6.41
N PHE A 141 -13.11 -13.72 7.02
CA PHE A 141 -11.71 -13.75 6.56
C PHE A 141 -11.16 -15.19 6.49
N LEU A 142 -11.38 -15.99 7.55
CA LEU A 142 -10.94 -17.39 7.59
C LEU A 142 -11.70 -18.29 6.60
N ASP A 143 -13.02 -18.10 6.48
CA ASP A 143 -13.89 -18.86 5.56
C ASP A 143 -13.59 -18.52 4.09
N ASN A 144 -13.05 -17.32 3.81
CA ASN A 144 -12.59 -16.90 2.49
C ASN A 144 -11.22 -17.46 2.08
N GLY A 145 -10.57 -18.25 2.94
CA GLY A 145 -9.27 -18.89 2.69
C GLY A 145 -8.12 -18.31 3.50
N GLY A 146 -8.31 -17.19 4.20
CA GLY A 146 -7.25 -16.51 4.95
C GLY A 146 -6.46 -15.54 4.07
N ARG A 147 -5.18 -15.33 4.41
CA ARG A 147 -4.40 -14.20 3.91
C ARG A 147 -4.25 -14.14 2.39
N GLU A 148 -3.91 -15.25 1.75
CA GLU A 148 -3.57 -15.28 0.30
C GLU A 148 -4.82 -15.14 -0.57
N GLU A 149 -5.85 -15.95 -0.30
CA GLU A 149 -7.10 -15.94 -1.06
C GLU A 149 -7.85 -14.62 -0.89
N VAL A 150 -7.85 -14.04 0.32
CA VAL A 150 -8.48 -12.74 0.56
C VAL A 150 -7.73 -11.63 -0.18
N ALA A 151 -6.40 -11.67 -0.24
CA ALA A 151 -5.63 -10.70 -1.02
C ALA A 151 -6.00 -10.77 -2.50
N VAL A 152 -6.09 -11.97 -3.09
CA VAL A 152 -6.49 -12.16 -4.49
C VAL A 152 -7.91 -11.64 -4.75
N ARG A 153 -8.88 -11.96 -3.87
CA ARG A 153 -10.26 -11.48 -4.00
C ARG A 153 -10.36 -9.96 -3.86
N ALA A 154 -9.64 -9.36 -2.91
CA ALA A 154 -9.59 -7.93 -2.71
C ALA A 154 -9.01 -7.22 -3.95
N LEU A 155 -7.95 -7.76 -4.54
CA LEU A 155 -7.39 -7.24 -5.79
C LEU A 155 -8.37 -7.36 -6.96
N ALA A 156 -9.12 -8.46 -7.07
CA ALA A 156 -10.11 -8.62 -8.13
C ALA A 156 -11.23 -7.57 -8.02
N LEU A 157 -11.72 -7.31 -6.81
CA LEU A 157 -12.69 -6.23 -6.55
C LEU A 157 -12.11 -4.87 -6.89
N LEU A 158 -10.91 -4.56 -6.39
CA LEU A 158 -10.23 -3.30 -6.67
C LEU A 158 -9.99 -3.10 -8.17
N ALA A 159 -9.56 -4.14 -8.89
CA ALA A 159 -9.34 -4.10 -10.32
C ALA A 159 -10.61 -3.82 -11.11
N LYS A 160 -11.74 -4.40 -10.68
CA LYS A 160 -13.04 -4.11 -11.28
C LYS A 160 -13.41 -2.64 -11.08
N GLU A 161 -13.37 -2.14 -9.85
CA GLU A 161 -13.73 -0.74 -9.53
C GLU A 161 -12.81 0.27 -10.24
N ILE A 162 -11.50 -0.01 -10.32
CA ILE A 162 -10.55 0.83 -11.05
C ILE A 162 -10.86 0.84 -12.55
N ARG A 163 -11.20 -0.30 -13.15
CA ARG A 163 -11.57 -0.38 -14.58
C ARG A 163 -12.86 0.36 -14.86
N ASP A 164 -13.89 0.12 -14.07
CA ASP A 164 -15.19 0.79 -14.20
C ASP A 164 -14.99 2.31 -14.08
N LYS A 165 -14.22 2.77 -13.09
CA LYS A 165 -13.96 4.19 -12.89
C LYS A 165 -13.06 4.81 -13.96
N GLY A 166 -12.12 4.04 -14.49
CA GLY A 166 -11.29 4.45 -15.61
C GLY A 166 -12.16 4.93 -16.78
N THR A 167 -13.26 4.24 -17.06
CA THR A 167 -14.13 4.61 -18.20
C THR A 167 -14.81 5.96 -18.03
N GLU A 168 -14.94 6.47 -16.82
CA GLU A 168 -15.60 7.76 -16.55
C GLU A 168 -14.61 8.94 -16.55
N MET A 169 -13.31 8.68 -16.55
CA MET A 169 -12.28 9.69 -16.34
C MET A 169 -11.26 9.69 -17.47
N THR A 170 -10.72 10.87 -17.76
CA THR A 170 -9.59 11.01 -18.68
C THR A 170 -8.31 10.50 -18.04
N TRP A 171 -7.35 10.05 -18.85
CA TRP A 171 -6.07 9.57 -18.30
C TRP A 171 -5.34 10.68 -17.53
N GLU A 172 -5.48 11.93 -17.98
CA GLU A 172 -4.99 13.11 -17.28
C GLU A 172 -5.67 13.28 -15.93
N GLU A 173 -7.00 13.16 -15.87
CA GLU A 173 -7.71 13.24 -14.59
C GLU A 173 -7.28 12.14 -13.62
N ILE A 174 -7.03 10.92 -14.10
CA ILE A 174 -6.52 9.84 -13.23
C ILE A 174 -5.07 10.15 -12.81
N ALA A 175 -4.21 10.57 -13.73
CA ALA A 175 -2.79 10.83 -13.49
C ALA A 175 -2.51 12.05 -12.59
N PHE A 176 -3.23 13.16 -12.80
CA PHE A 176 -3.06 14.41 -12.06
C PHE A 176 -3.91 14.45 -10.79
N ALA A 177 -5.06 13.78 -10.77
CA ALA A 177 -5.97 13.77 -9.61
C ALA A 177 -5.90 12.44 -8.85
N LYS A 178 -4.69 11.90 -8.63
CA LYS A 178 -4.46 10.66 -7.85
C LYS A 178 -5.24 10.66 -6.54
N TYR A 179 -5.24 11.76 -5.79
CA TYR A 179 -5.98 11.89 -4.52
C TYR A 179 -7.50 11.85 -4.70
N VAL A 180 -8.03 12.49 -5.76
CA VAL A 180 -9.47 12.42 -6.10
C VAL A 180 -9.84 10.99 -6.46
N PHE A 181 -9.00 10.31 -7.25
CA PHE A 181 -9.23 8.95 -7.69
C PHE A 181 -9.17 7.97 -6.52
N THR A 182 -8.17 8.06 -5.63
CA THR A 182 -8.08 7.30 -4.38
C THR A 182 -9.29 7.55 -3.48
N ALA A 183 -9.68 8.80 -3.25
CA ALA A 183 -10.85 9.15 -2.44
C ALA A 183 -12.15 8.58 -3.03
N LYS A 184 -12.31 8.61 -4.36
CA LYS A 184 -13.46 8.01 -5.05
C LYS A 184 -13.47 6.47 -4.96
N LEU A 185 -12.32 5.82 -5.05
CA LEU A 185 -12.22 4.37 -4.87
C LEU A 185 -12.60 3.97 -3.45
N ILE A 186 -12.08 4.68 -2.45
CA ILE A 186 -12.43 4.45 -1.05
C ILE A 186 -13.92 4.72 -0.83
N ALA A 187 -14.47 5.83 -1.33
CA ALA A 187 -15.90 6.10 -1.32
C ALA A 187 -16.75 4.95 -1.90
N MET A 188 -16.35 4.34 -3.01
CA MET A 188 -17.09 3.20 -3.59
C MET A 188 -16.95 1.91 -2.77
N LEU A 189 -15.74 1.61 -2.30
CA LEU A 189 -15.49 0.43 -1.45
C LEU A 189 -16.22 0.53 -0.09
N THR A 190 -16.34 1.76 0.44
CA THR A 190 -16.98 2.08 1.71
C THR A 190 -18.50 2.29 1.62
N GLY A 191 -18.99 2.76 0.46
CA GLY A 191 -20.32 3.35 0.31
C GLY A 191 -20.44 4.81 0.79
N LEU A 192 -19.34 5.51 1.07
CA LEU A 192 -19.32 6.92 1.49
C LEU A 192 -19.41 7.88 0.30
N THR A 193 -19.84 9.11 0.57
CA THR A 193 -19.85 10.19 -0.43
C THR A 193 -18.65 11.10 -0.19
N PRO A 194 -17.71 11.23 -1.15
CA PRO A 194 -16.55 12.11 -0.98
C PRO A 194 -16.97 13.58 -1.08
N PRO A 195 -16.25 14.50 -0.43
CA PRO A 195 -16.50 15.94 -0.58
C PRO A 195 -16.28 16.36 -2.03
N TYR A 196 -17.17 17.21 -2.56
CA TYR A 196 -17.07 17.77 -3.91
C TYR A 196 -16.01 18.89 -3.94
N THR A 197 -14.74 18.51 -3.86
CA THR A 197 -13.61 19.44 -3.91
C THR A 197 -12.43 18.83 -4.68
N SER A 198 -11.62 19.70 -5.29
CA SER A 198 -10.32 19.34 -5.87
C SER A 198 -9.16 19.62 -4.92
N ASP A 199 -9.46 20.13 -3.71
CA ASP A 199 -8.44 20.43 -2.70
C ASP A 199 -7.81 19.13 -2.18
N LYS A 200 -6.50 19.02 -2.39
CA LYS A 200 -5.71 17.86 -2.02
C LYS A 200 -5.73 17.61 -0.51
N GLU A 201 -5.73 18.66 0.31
CA GLU A 201 -5.68 18.52 1.78
C GLU A 201 -7.01 17.96 2.30
N ILE A 202 -8.13 18.50 1.81
CA ILE A 202 -9.48 18.04 2.19
C ILE A 202 -9.73 16.60 1.73
N LEU A 203 -9.31 16.25 0.51
CA LEU A 203 -9.45 14.89 0.00
C LEU A 203 -8.59 13.90 0.77
N LYS A 204 -7.38 14.32 1.15
CA LYS A 204 -6.50 13.50 1.99
C LYS A 204 -7.13 13.30 3.37
N GLU A 205 -7.63 14.35 4.00
CA GLU A 205 -8.31 14.27 5.30
C GLU A 205 -9.55 13.37 5.23
N PHE A 206 -10.37 13.48 4.18
CA PHE A 206 -11.49 12.56 3.97
C PHE A 206 -11.04 11.11 3.83
N THR A 207 -9.96 10.88 3.07
CA THR A 207 -9.42 9.55 2.84
C THR A 207 -8.88 8.95 4.14
N ASP A 208 -8.08 9.71 4.88
CA ASP A 208 -7.51 9.32 6.17
C ASP A 208 -8.64 9.05 7.19
N SER A 209 -9.65 9.90 7.25
CA SER A 209 -10.83 9.75 8.12
C SER A 209 -11.68 8.51 7.77
N ALA A 210 -11.91 8.24 6.47
CA ALA A 210 -12.64 7.07 6.00
C ALA A 210 -11.90 5.76 6.31
N LEU A 211 -10.56 5.78 6.26
CA LEU A 211 -9.70 4.66 6.63
C LEU A 211 -9.64 4.46 8.16
N GLU A 212 -9.50 5.54 8.94
CA GLU A 212 -9.45 5.47 10.41
C GLU A 212 -10.76 5.01 11.03
N SER A 213 -11.90 5.42 10.46
CA SER A 213 -13.23 5.05 10.95
C SER A 213 -13.63 3.60 10.66
N GLY A 214 -12.82 2.84 9.91
CA GLY A 214 -13.17 1.47 9.49
C GLY A 214 -14.38 1.40 8.55
N GLN A 215 -14.78 2.53 7.96
CA GLN A 215 -15.84 2.54 6.96
C GLN A 215 -15.33 2.01 5.61
N ALA A 216 -14.00 1.96 5.40
CA ALA A 216 -13.33 1.45 4.20
C ALA A 216 -13.18 -0.06 4.13
N ASP A 217 -14.09 -0.74 4.79
CA ASP A 217 -13.94 -2.13 5.10
C ASP A 217 -14.60 -3.00 4.03
N ILE A 218 -13.83 -3.95 3.48
CA ILE A 218 -14.39 -4.94 2.57
C ILE A 218 -15.10 -5.99 3.43
N LYS A 219 -16.30 -5.64 3.88
CA LYS A 219 -17.10 -6.44 4.84
C LYS A 219 -17.28 -7.88 4.38
N GLN A 220 -17.44 -8.09 3.07
CA GLN A 220 -17.61 -9.40 2.45
C GLN A 220 -16.37 -10.31 2.60
N LEU A 221 -15.19 -9.72 2.76
CA LEU A 221 -13.92 -10.44 2.90
C LEU A 221 -13.39 -10.46 4.34
N GLY A 222 -14.06 -9.79 5.29
CA GLY A 222 -13.62 -9.77 6.68
C GLY A 222 -12.34 -8.97 6.93
N VAL A 223 -12.01 -8.02 6.05
CA VAL A 223 -10.80 -7.18 6.16
C VAL A 223 -11.14 -5.71 6.23
N SER A 224 -10.31 -4.97 6.96
CA SER A 224 -10.30 -3.51 7.00
C SER A 224 -9.18 -2.98 6.13
N ILE A 225 -9.48 -2.01 5.27
CA ILE A 225 -8.46 -1.32 4.47
C ILE A 225 -7.76 -0.31 5.38
N VAL A 226 -6.45 -0.47 5.53
CA VAL A 226 -5.61 0.43 6.33
C VAL A 226 -5.07 1.56 5.46
N ASN A 227 -4.69 1.24 4.23
CA ASN A 227 -4.17 2.23 3.29
C ASN A 227 -4.39 1.76 1.85
N LEU A 228 -4.68 2.70 0.96
CA LEU A 228 -4.70 2.50 -0.49
C LEU A 228 -3.91 3.63 -1.13
N ASP A 229 -2.73 3.31 -1.66
CA ASP A 229 -1.86 4.29 -2.30
C ASP A 229 -1.65 3.96 -3.77
N ILE A 230 -1.75 4.98 -4.63
CA ILE A 230 -1.54 4.85 -6.08
C ILE A 230 -0.18 5.43 -6.42
N THR A 231 0.80 4.55 -6.49
CA THR A 231 2.20 4.87 -6.75
C THR A 231 2.40 5.41 -8.17
N GLY A 232 1.76 4.82 -9.17
CA GLY A 232 2.04 5.12 -10.58
C GLY A 232 0.81 4.92 -11.46
N ILE A 233 0.72 5.74 -12.51
CA ILE A 233 -0.23 5.55 -13.60
C ILE A 233 0.56 5.72 -14.88
N ARG A 234 0.57 4.70 -15.73
CA ARG A 234 1.36 4.67 -16.96
C ARG A 234 0.45 4.48 -18.17
N PRO A 235 0.49 5.37 -19.17
CA PRO A 235 -0.27 5.18 -20.39
C PRO A 235 0.31 4.05 -21.25
N GLU A 236 -0.55 3.32 -21.95
CA GLU A 236 -0.18 2.24 -22.85
C GLU A 236 -0.45 2.55 -24.32
N GLY A 237 0.18 1.78 -25.21
CA GLY A 237 -0.12 1.79 -26.65
C GLY A 237 0.02 3.17 -27.32
N LYS A 238 -1.02 3.60 -28.03
CA LYS A 238 -1.04 4.90 -28.72
C LYS A 238 -1.09 6.07 -27.74
N LEU A 239 -1.77 5.89 -26.61
CA LEU A 239 -1.90 6.91 -25.57
C LEU A 239 -0.53 7.27 -24.99
N LYS A 240 0.37 6.29 -24.85
CA LYS A 240 1.75 6.54 -24.41
C LYS A 240 2.46 7.59 -25.27
N LYS A 241 2.35 7.49 -26.60
CA LYS A 241 2.97 8.45 -27.53
C LYS A 241 2.38 9.87 -27.40
N PHE A 242 1.06 9.95 -27.21
CA PHE A 242 0.38 11.23 -26.99
C PHE A 242 0.74 11.82 -25.63
N ALA A 243 0.77 11.01 -24.58
CA ALA A 243 1.17 11.43 -23.24
C ALA A 243 2.62 11.92 -23.21
N ASP A 244 3.56 11.20 -23.84
CA ASP A 244 4.96 11.62 -23.92
C ASP A 244 5.10 12.97 -24.65
N SER A 245 4.31 13.18 -25.72
CA SER A 245 4.27 14.46 -26.45
C SER A 245 3.62 15.58 -25.63
N ALA A 246 2.49 15.32 -24.97
CA ALA A 246 1.75 16.28 -24.18
C ALA A 246 2.49 16.69 -22.90
N VAL A 247 3.17 15.73 -22.26
CA VAL A 247 4.09 16.00 -21.13
C VAL A 247 5.26 16.83 -21.62
N GLY A 248 5.82 16.53 -22.79
CA GLY A 248 6.86 17.36 -23.41
C GLY A 248 6.40 18.80 -23.62
N GLU A 249 5.21 18.99 -24.19
CA GLU A 249 4.63 20.32 -24.39
C GLU A 249 4.31 21.03 -23.07
N HIS A 250 3.77 20.31 -22.08
CA HIS A 250 3.49 20.89 -20.76
C HIS A 250 4.77 21.31 -20.04
N LEU A 251 5.81 20.47 -20.04
CA LEU A 251 7.12 20.79 -19.49
C LEU A 251 7.74 21.99 -20.23
N GLN A 252 7.57 22.06 -21.55
CA GLN A 252 7.99 23.23 -22.32
C GLN A 252 7.23 24.49 -21.90
N ARG A 253 5.90 24.45 -21.77
CA ARG A 253 5.10 25.60 -21.30
C ARG A 253 5.43 26.01 -19.87
N VAL A 254 5.72 25.06 -18.99
CA VAL A 254 6.16 25.35 -17.61
C VAL A 254 7.55 25.98 -17.61
N ALA A 255 8.48 25.47 -18.42
CA ALA A 255 9.80 26.06 -18.61
C ALA A 255 9.71 27.48 -19.20
N GLU A 256 8.88 27.68 -20.22
CA GLU A 256 8.60 28.99 -20.81
C GLU A 256 8.00 29.95 -19.79
N LYS A 257 7.07 29.48 -18.94
CA LYS A 257 6.49 30.30 -17.88
C LYS A 257 7.53 30.69 -16.82
N ALA A 258 8.35 29.74 -16.38
CA ALA A 258 9.44 29.99 -15.44
C ALA A 258 10.49 30.96 -16.03
N ASP A 259 10.82 30.81 -17.31
CA ASP A 259 11.69 31.73 -18.05
C ASP A 259 11.07 33.13 -18.14
N MET A 260 9.77 33.23 -18.40
CA MET A 260 9.05 34.50 -18.44
C MET A 260 8.96 35.17 -17.07
N GLU A 261 8.77 34.39 -16.00
CA GLU A 261 8.82 34.87 -14.61
C GLU A 261 10.21 35.41 -14.28
N THR A 262 11.26 34.65 -14.61
CA THR A 262 12.67 35.06 -14.43
C THR A 262 12.98 36.33 -15.23
N VAL A 263 12.50 36.44 -16.47
CA VAL A 263 12.64 37.68 -17.27
C VAL A 263 11.93 38.85 -16.62
N ASN A 264 10.72 38.65 -16.08
CA ASN A 264 10.00 39.69 -15.38
C ASN A 264 10.72 40.13 -14.09
N GLU A 265 11.33 39.20 -13.36
CA GLU A 265 12.16 39.51 -12.18
C GLU A 265 13.39 40.33 -12.56
N LEU A 266 14.13 39.93 -13.61
CA LEU A 266 15.28 40.68 -14.10
C LEU A 266 14.90 42.07 -14.60
N ILE A 267 13.77 42.21 -15.29
CA ILE A 267 13.22 43.51 -15.68
C ILE A 267 12.96 44.37 -14.44
N TRP A 268 12.35 43.79 -13.39
CA TRP A 268 12.11 44.49 -12.14
C TRP A 268 13.40 44.90 -11.43
N MET A 269 14.40 44.02 -11.36
CA MET A 269 15.72 44.35 -10.81
C MET A 269 16.38 45.50 -11.57
N GLN A 270 16.23 45.51 -12.90
CA GLN A 270 16.77 46.57 -13.74
C GLN A 270 16.04 47.91 -13.50
N ILE A 271 14.70 47.90 -13.44
CA ILE A 271 13.90 49.09 -13.09
C ILE A 271 14.30 49.61 -11.71
N HIS A 272 14.49 48.71 -10.74
CA HIS A 272 14.95 49.06 -9.40
C HIS A 272 16.36 49.67 -9.40
N SER A 273 17.28 49.14 -10.22
CA SER A 273 18.62 49.71 -10.41
C SER A 273 18.60 51.12 -11.01
N MET A 274 17.55 51.47 -11.75
CA MET A 274 17.33 52.83 -12.27
C MET A 274 16.73 53.77 -11.22
N GLY A 275 16.51 53.31 -9.99
CA GLY A 275 16.02 54.11 -8.87
C GLY A 275 14.51 54.07 -8.65
N TYR A 276 13.79 53.17 -9.32
CA TYR A 276 12.33 53.07 -9.19
C TYR A 276 11.91 51.91 -8.27
N THR A 277 11.15 52.21 -7.23
CA THR A 277 10.43 51.23 -6.41
C THR A 277 9.13 50.77 -7.10
N LYS A 278 8.52 49.67 -6.66
CA LYS A 278 7.21 49.22 -7.21
C LYS A 278 6.13 50.30 -7.12
N GLU A 279 6.11 51.05 -6.02
CA GLU A 279 5.14 52.12 -5.75
C GLU A 279 5.35 53.32 -6.66
N THR A 280 6.60 53.78 -6.78
CA THR A 280 6.95 54.91 -7.67
C THR A 280 6.76 54.54 -9.14
N PHE A 281 7.10 53.31 -9.53
CA PHE A 281 6.83 52.80 -10.86
C PHE A 281 5.32 52.77 -11.17
N ASN A 282 4.49 52.29 -10.24
CA ASN A 282 3.04 52.23 -10.44
C ASN A 282 2.36 53.60 -10.45
N ALA A 283 2.97 54.62 -9.84
CA ALA A 283 2.49 56.00 -9.85
C ALA A 283 2.76 56.73 -11.18
N LEU A 284 3.62 56.20 -12.05
CA LEU A 284 3.91 56.80 -13.35
C LEU A 284 2.72 56.69 -14.32
N PRO A 285 2.56 57.67 -15.25
CA PRO A 285 1.62 57.57 -16.36
C PRO A 285 1.84 56.27 -17.15
N LYS A 286 0.77 55.69 -17.70
CA LYS A 286 0.83 54.40 -18.42
C LYS A 286 1.90 54.38 -19.53
N GLY A 287 1.99 55.45 -20.33
CA GLY A 287 3.00 55.56 -21.40
C GLY A 287 4.44 55.51 -20.88
N GLU A 288 4.74 56.22 -19.79
CA GLU A 288 6.08 56.21 -19.19
C GLU A 288 6.43 54.86 -18.55
N ARG A 289 5.45 54.15 -17.97
CA ARG A 289 5.64 52.79 -17.45
C ARG A 289 5.99 51.80 -18.56
N ASP A 290 5.26 51.88 -19.68
CA ASP A 290 5.45 50.99 -20.81
C ASP A 290 6.84 51.23 -21.46
N ASP A 291 7.24 52.49 -21.65
CA ASP A 291 8.56 52.86 -22.16
C ASP A 291 9.71 52.39 -21.24
N LEU A 292 9.57 52.59 -19.92
CA LEU A 292 10.59 52.19 -18.96
C LEU A 292 10.72 50.66 -18.89
N ARG A 293 9.59 49.94 -18.94
CA ARG A 293 9.55 48.48 -18.99
C ARG A 293 10.17 47.95 -20.28
N GLU A 294 9.91 48.59 -21.41
CA GLU A 294 10.51 48.21 -22.69
C GLU A 294 12.03 48.45 -22.69
N LYS A 295 12.49 49.59 -22.16
CA LYS A 295 13.92 49.90 -22.02
C LYS A 295 14.65 48.88 -21.13
N ALA A 296 14.07 48.54 -19.98
CA ALA A 296 14.60 47.51 -19.10
C ALA A 296 14.62 46.13 -19.78
N ARG A 297 13.54 45.77 -20.49
CA ARG A 297 13.46 44.52 -21.28
C ARG A 297 14.56 44.44 -22.34
N ARG A 298 14.82 45.52 -23.08
CA ARG A 298 15.90 45.57 -24.08
C ARG A 298 17.27 45.32 -23.43
N GLN A 299 17.53 45.91 -22.26
CA GLN A 299 18.79 45.69 -21.55
C GLN A 299 18.95 44.25 -21.05
N VAL A 300 17.90 43.65 -20.49
CA VAL A 300 17.90 42.23 -20.06
C VAL A 300 18.15 41.30 -21.26
N ASN A 301 17.53 41.57 -22.41
CA ASN A 301 17.72 40.78 -23.62
C ASN A 301 19.15 40.87 -24.17
N VAL A 302 19.77 42.07 -24.14
CA VAL A 302 21.17 42.25 -24.55
C VAL A 302 22.12 41.49 -23.60
N GLY A 303 21.88 41.56 -22.29
CA GLY A 303 22.66 40.82 -21.30
C GLY A 303 22.57 39.30 -21.48
N ARG A 304 21.38 38.74 -21.74
CA ARG A 304 21.20 37.31 -22.05
C ARG A 304 21.87 36.91 -23.36
N GLY A 305 21.77 37.76 -24.40
CA GLY A 305 22.43 37.52 -25.68
C GLY A 305 23.95 37.40 -25.54
N GLN A 306 24.56 38.33 -24.79
CA GLN A 306 26.00 38.29 -24.50
C GLN A 306 26.39 37.08 -23.64
N ALA A 307 25.63 36.74 -22.59
CA ALA A 307 25.92 35.59 -21.73
C ALA A 307 25.87 34.24 -22.47
N ASN A 308 24.96 34.09 -23.43
CA ASN A 308 24.88 32.90 -24.27
C ASN A 308 26.07 32.80 -25.23
N GLU A 309 26.55 33.93 -25.76
CA GLU A 309 27.70 34.00 -26.66
C GLU A 309 29.01 33.63 -25.95
N THR A 310 29.21 34.08 -24.70
CA THR A 310 30.36 33.70 -23.87
C THR A 310 30.38 32.21 -23.53
N THR A 311 29.21 31.61 -23.33
CA THR A 311 29.08 30.18 -23.02
C THR A 311 29.44 29.29 -24.22
N ILE A 312 29.10 29.72 -25.44
CA ILE A 312 29.43 29.01 -26.68
C ILE A 312 30.93 29.13 -27.01
N GLN A 313 31.55 30.28 -26.77
CA GLN A 313 33.00 30.46 -26.99
C GLN A 313 33.87 29.70 -25.96
N SER A 314 33.38 29.53 -24.73
CA SER A 314 34.03 28.71 -23.69
C SER A 314 34.03 27.22 -24.01
N SER A 315 33.00 26.72 -24.70
CA SER A 315 32.86 25.29 -25.09
C SER A 315 33.70 24.90 -26.31
N GLY A 316 34.16 25.87 -27.11
CA GLY A 316 34.97 25.64 -28.32
C GLY A 316 36.49 25.67 -28.13
N GLY A 317 36.98 26.00 -26.93
CA GLY A 317 38.40 26.10 -26.61
C GLY A 317 38.89 24.85 -25.87
N GLY A 318 39.76 24.08 -26.51
CA GLY A 318 40.22 22.76 -26.06
C GLY A 318 40.57 22.64 -24.58
N ALA A 319 39.93 21.68 -23.91
CA ALA A 319 40.42 21.09 -22.68
C ALA A 319 40.13 19.60 -22.70
N ASN A 320 41.14 18.81 -22.32
CA ASN A 320 41.14 17.35 -22.24
C ASN A 320 39.81 16.75 -21.73
N PRO A 321 39.41 15.56 -22.21
CA PRO A 321 38.30 14.84 -21.64
C PRO A 321 38.62 14.51 -20.18
N ILE A 322 38.03 15.29 -19.26
CA ILE A 322 37.90 14.90 -17.88
C ILE A 322 36.95 13.69 -17.90
N PRO A 323 37.35 12.52 -17.36
CA PRO A 323 36.47 11.36 -17.33
C PRO A 323 35.18 11.76 -16.61
N VAL A 324 34.06 11.59 -17.32
CA VAL A 324 32.72 11.69 -16.76
C VAL A 324 32.64 10.67 -15.64
N VAL A 325 32.75 11.14 -14.40
CA VAL A 325 32.40 10.34 -13.23
C VAL A 325 30.91 10.11 -13.34
N ASN A 326 30.57 8.87 -13.70
CA ASN A 326 29.23 8.39 -13.86
C ASN A 326 28.59 8.28 -12.46
N VAL A 327 27.86 9.32 -12.03
CA VAL A 327 27.12 9.34 -10.74
C VAL A 327 25.81 8.53 -10.82
N ALA A 328 25.61 7.73 -11.88
CA ALA A 328 24.50 6.78 -11.99
C ALA A 328 24.78 5.39 -11.36
N ALA A 329 25.84 5.24 -10.57
CA ALA A 329 26.22 3.98 -9.92
C ALA A 329 26.35 4.13 -8.39
N ALA A 330 25.27 4.51 -7.71
CA ALA A 330 25.15 4.40 -6.25
C ALA A 330 23.69 4.22 -5.82
N ALA A 331 22.96 3.30 -6.47
CA ALA A 331 21.75 2.71 -5.91
C ALA A 331 21.82 1.20 -6.20
N GLY A 332 22.31 0.45 -5.22
CA GLY A 332 22.45 -0.99 -5.30
C GLY A 332 21.10 -1.67 -5.44
N SER A 333 20.90 -2.39 -6.54
CA SER A 333 20.00 -3.54 -6.57
C SER A 333 20.85 -4.76 -6.96
N LYS A 334 20.92 -5.72 -6.04
CA LYS A 334 21.46 -7.06 -6.30
C LYS A 334 20.50 -7.78 -7.28
N PRO A 335 20.98 -8.44 -8.34
CA PRO A 335 20.14 -9.36 -9.08
C PRO A 335 20.00 -10.68 -8.32
N HIS A 336 18.76 -11.13 -8.22
CA HIS A 336 18.38 -12.51 -7.89
C HIS A 336 19.03 -13.47 -8.89
N GLY A 337 19.60 -14.56 -8.37
CA GLY A 337 20.07 -15.68 -9.17
C GLY A 337 18.88 -16.34 -9.88
N SER A 338 19.01 -16.52 -11.19
CA SER A 338 18.13 -17.42 -11.94
C SER A 338 18.49 -18.85 -11.59
N ASN A 339 17.65 -19.51 -10.79
CA ASN A 339 17.64 -20.96 -10.74
C ASN A 339 16.98 -21.47 -12.02
N LYS A 340 17.81 -22.11 -12.84
CA LYS A 340 17.47 -22.92 -13.99
C LYS A 340 16.81 -24.21 -13.48
N PRO A 341 15.56 -24.55 -13.85
CA PRO A 341 15.12 -25.93 -13.73
C PRO A 341 15.73 -26.72 -14.86
N SER A 342 16.39 -27.81 -14.49
CA SER A 342 16.78 -28.93 -15.32
C SER A 342 15.59 -29.44 -16.14
N ASN A 343 15.84 -29.66 -17.43
CA ASN A 343 15.10 -30.63 -18.22
C ASN A 343 15.21 -31.99 -17.50
N GLU A 344 14.08 -32.52 -17.05
CA GLU A 344 13.93 -33.95 -16.85
C GLU A 344 13.09 -34.51 -17.99
N GLU A 345 13.66 -35.54 -18.59
CA GLU A 345 13.03 -36.45 -19.53
C GLU A 345 11.78 -37.08 -18.91
N HIS A 346 10.67 -37.06 -19.65
CA HIS A 346 9.76 -38.19 -19.61
C HIS A 346 9.35 -38.58 -21.02
N SER A 347 9.70 -39.82 -21.31
CA SER A 347 9.27 -40.69 -22.38
C SER A 347 7.79 -41.07 -22.22
N ASP A 348 7.35 -41.88 -23.20
CA ASP A 348 6.16 -42.74 -23.23
C ASP A 348 5.05 -42.18 -24.14
N GLU A 349 4.96 -42.68 -25.37
CA GLU A 349 4.25 -43.92 -25.79
C GLU A 349 2.73 -43.67 -25.87
N GLU A 350 2.20 -43.59 -27.09
CA GLU A 350 1.46 -44.65 -27.80
C GLU A 350 -0.05 -44.68 -27.50
N GLY A 351 -0.82 -44.69 -28.59
CA GLY A 351 -2.04 -45.51 -28.72
C GLY A 351 -3.32 -44.98 -28.09
N THR A 352 -4.17 -44.29 -28.86
CA THR A 352 -5.24 -44.87 -29.71
C THR A 352 -6.08 -43.78 -30.36
#